data_AF-A0A1W9MXC4-F1
#
_entry.id   AF-A0A1W9MXC4-F1
#
_cell.length_a   1.000
_cell.length_b   1.000
_cell.length_c   1.000
_cell.angle_alpha   90.00
_cell.angle_beta   90.00
_cell.angle_gamma   90.00
#
_symmetry.space_group_name_H-M   'P 1'
#
loop_
_entity.id
_entity.type
_entity.pdbx_description
1 polymer ?
#
loop_
_entity_poly.entity_id
_entity_poly.type
_entity_poly.pdbx_seq_one_letter_code
_entity_poly.pdbx_strand_id
1 'polypeptide(L)'
;MEHILNLIKENFKGQVGIYPRREGLFQLILPVFYEDGDMVDVYVQQCPDKKDKIRISDCGMTFMRLSYTYDINSPTREKIFTTILNQNSVINEDGNLYIDTSPEFIYQNLMQFVVCQQKICNMRLWQKETVRSLFLKNWKLLLNPIFGCSNLKNL
;
A
#
# COMPACT_ATOMS: atom_id res chain seq x y z
N MET A 1 6.36 -20.85 -15.32
CA MET A 1 7.03 -19.70 -14.68
C MET A 1 7.99 -18.95 -15.60
N GLU A 2 8.92 -19.59 -16.31
CA GLU A 2 9.87 -18.88 -17.19
C GLU A 2 9.20 -17.96 -18.22
N HIS A 3 8.15 -18.43 -18.89
CA HIS A 3 7.36 -17.62 -19.83
C HIS A 3 6.81 -16.33 -19.19
N ILE A 4 6.35 -16.43 -17.94
CA ILE A 4 5.82 -15.29 -17.18
C ILE A 4 6.91 -14.29 -16.84
N LEU A 5 8.08 -14.77 -16.42
CA LEU A 5 9.22 -13.89 -16.12
C LEU A 5 9.68 -13.14 -17.38
N ASN A 6 9.61 -13.77 -18.55
CA ASN A 6 9.89 -13.10 -19.82
C ASN A 6 8.84 -12.03 -20.15
N LEU A 7 7.54 -12.33 -19.97
CA LEU A 7 6.47 -11.33 -20.11
C LEU A 7 6.68 -10.13 -19.19
N ILE A 8 7.10 -10.36 -17.94
CA ILE A 8 7.44 -9.27 -17.01
C ILE A 8 8.61 -8.46 -17.57
N LYS A 9 9.70 -9.09 -18.01
CA LYS A 9 10.84 -8.37 -18.60
C LYS A 9 10.45 -7.54 -19.82
N GLU A 10 9.61 -8.08 -20.70
CA GLU A 10 9.13 -7.40 -21.90
C GLU A 10 8.24 -6.20 -21.55
N ASN A 11 7.24 -6.40 -20.68
CA ASN A 11 6.32 -5.33 -20.25
C ASN A 11 7.04 -4.16 -19.56
N PHE A 12 8.13 -4.44 -18.84
CA PHE A 12 8.94 -3.42 -18.16
C PHE A 12 10.16 -2.97 -18.99
N LYS A 13 10.25 -3.32 -20.28
CA LYS A 13 11.36 -2.96 -21.19
C LYS A 13 12.75 -3.25 -20.59
N GLY A 14 12.88 -4.33 -19.83
CA GLY A 14 14.13 -4.74 -19.17
C GLY A 14 14.53 -3.91 -17.95
N GLN A 15 13.72 -2.96 -17.48
CA GLN A 15 14.02 -2.13 -16.30
C GLN A 15 13.61 -2.80 -14.97
N VAL A 16 13.39 -4.10 -14.98
CA VAL A 16 13.01 -4.89 -13.80
C VAL A 16 14.07 -5.94 -13.52
N GLY A 17 14.64 -5.89 -12.32
CA GLY A 17 15.48 -6.98 -11.81
C GLY A 17 14.60 -8.13 -11.33
N ILE A 18 14.98 -9.37 -11.63
CA ILE A 18 14.25 -10.55 -11.16
C ILE A 18 15.24 -11.45 -10.42
N TYR A 19 14.97 -11.71 -9.15
CA TYR A 19 15.86 -12.48 -8.28
C TYR A 19 15.12 -13.67 -7.66
N PRO A 20 15.61 -14.90 -7.82
CA PRO A 20 15.03 -16.05 -7.13
C PRO A 20 15.26 -15.91 -5.61
N ARG A 21 14.24 -16.21 -4.81
CA ARG A 21 14.34 -16.18 -3.33
C ARG A 21 14.21 -17.58 -2.73
N ARG A 22 13.21 -18.33 -3.17
CA ARG A 22 12.97 -19.75 -2.84
C ARG A 22 12.34 -20.44 -4.04
N GLU A 23 12.18 -21.76 -3.99
CA GLU A 23 11.57 -22.52 -5.07
C GLU A 23 10.20 -21.93 -5.47
N GLY A 24 10.08 -21.52 -6.74
CA GLY A 24 8.86 -20.92 -7.28
C GLY A 24 8.58 -19.46 -6.89
N LEU A 25 9.38 -18.83 -6.03
CA LEU A 25 9.22 -17.43 -5.61
C LEU A 25 10.34 -16.54 -6.17
N PHE A 26 9.94 -15.48 -6.87
CA PHE A 26 10.84 -14.50 -7.45
C PHE A 26 10.52 -13.12 -6.90
N GLN A 27 11.54 -12.37 -6.49
CA GLN A 27 11.41 -10.96 -6.16
C GLN A 27 11.59 -10.12 -7.42
N LEU A 28 10.74 -9.12 -7.58
CA LEU A 28 10.84 -8.10 -8.60
C LEU A 28 11.46 -6.84 -7.99
N ILE A 29 12.56 -6.40 -8.59
CA ILE A 29 13.24 -5.14 -8.26
C ILE A 29 12.77 -4.11 -9.26
N LEU A 30 11.84 -3.27 -8.81
CA LEU A 30 11.22 -2.19 -9.58
C LEU A 30 11.82 -0.86 -9.14
N PRO A 31 11.98 0.13 -10.03
CA PRO A 31 12.41 1.48 -9.67
C PRO A 31 11.29 2.28 -8.99
N VAL A 32 10.62 1.67 -8.02
CA VAL A 32 9.54 2.27 -7.24
C VAL A 32 9.93 2.21 -5.77
N PHE A 33 9.71 3.33 -5.09
CA PHE A 33 10.18 3.56 -3.74
C PHE A 33 9.02 3.95 -2.83
N TYR A 34 9.17 3.64 -1.56
CA TYR A 34 8.39 4.23 -0.47
C TYR A 34 8.87 5.67 -0.21
N GLU A 35 8.13 6.41 0.61
CA GLU A 35 8.45 7.82 0.92
C GLU A 35 9.78 8.00 1.65
N ASP A 36 10.26 6.97 2.35
CA ASP A 36 11.54 6.96 3.05
C ASP A 36 12.74 6.67 2.12
N GLY A 37 12.47 6.39 0.83
CA GLY A 37 13.48 6.11 -0.18
C GLY A 37 13.86 4.64 -0.31
N ASP A 38 13.27 3.75 0.49
CA ASP A 38 13.46 2.31 0.31
C ASP A 38 12.68 1.80 -0.90
N MET A 39 13.17 0.74 -1.53
CA MET A 39 12.47 0.09 -2.62
C MET A 39 11.21 -0.62 -2.14
N VAL A 40 10.19 -0.67 -3.01
CA VAL A 40 8.98 -1.46 -2.76
C VAL A 40 9.27 -2.94 -2.97
N ASP A 41 8.98 -3.74 -1.94
CA ASP A 41 9.10 -5.19 -2.01
C ASP A 41 7.94 -5.81 -2.78
N VAL A 42 8.23 -6.45 -3.90
CA VAL A 42 7.22 -7.21 -4.65
C VAL A 42 7.74 -8.58 -5.03
N TYR A 43 6.88 -9.57 -4.85
CA TYR A 43 7.17 -10.96 -5.16
C TYR A 43 6.13 -11.52 -6.12
N VAL A 44 6.58 -12.44 -6.97
CA VAL A 44 5.72 -13.20 -7.87
C VAL A 44 5.99 -14.69 -7.73
N GLN A 45 4.91 -15.45 -7.73
CA GLN A 45 4.95 -16.91 -7.75
C GLN A 45 3.75 -17.45 -8.53
N GLN A 46 3.80 -18.72 -8.91
CA GLN A 46 2.60 -19.41 -9.36
C GLN A 46 1.57 -19.41 -8.23
N CYS A 47 0.30 -19.12 -8.53
CA CYS A 47 -0.74 -19.16 -7.51
C CYS A 47 -0.85 -20.59 -6.94
N PRO A 48 -0.83 -20.78 -5.60
CA PRO A 48 -0.93 -22.11 -4.99
C PRO A 48 -2.23 -22.83 -5.34
N ASP A 49 -3.34 -22.09 -5.39
CA ASP A 49 -4.69 -22.64 -5.54
C ASP A 49 -5.12 -22.77 -7.01
N LYS A 50 -4.49 -22.00 -7.92
CA LYS A 50 -4.91 -21.84 -9.32
C LYS A 50 -3.71 -21.88 -10.25
N LYS A 51 -3.48 -23.03 -10.89
CA LYS A 51 -2.30 -23.26 -11.77
C LYS A 51 -2.25 -22.37 -13.02
N ASP A 52 -3.34 -21.72 -13.38
CA ASP A 52 -3.44 -20.77 -14.49
C ASP A 52 -3.15 -19.31 -14.06
N LYS A 53 -3.11 -19.04 -12.74
CA LYS A 53 -2.93 -17.70 -12.19
C LYS A 53 -1.58 -17.50 -11.52
N ILE A 54 -1.17 -16.25 -11.47
CA ILE A 54 0.07 -15.79 -10.86
C ILE A 54 -0.31 -14.99 -9.62
N ARG A 55 0.35 -15.27 -8.51
CA ARG A 55 0.22 -14.47 -7.30
C ARG A 55 1.29 -13.41 -7.27
N ILE A 56 0.88 -12.16 -7.17
CA ILE A 56 1.72 -11.02 -6.82
C ILE A 56 1.51 -10.79 -5.32
N SER A 57 2.57 -10.74 -4.52
CA SER A 57 2.47 -10.56 -3.07
C SER A 57 3.58 -9.70 -2.51
N ASP A 58 3.39 -9.17 -1.30
CA ASP A 58 4.42 -8.44 -0.54
C ASP A 58 5.14 -9.34 0.47
N CYS A 59 4.69 -10.58 0.64
CA CYS A 59 5.19 -11.52 1.65
C CYS A 59 5.16 -10.92 3.08
N GLY A 60 4.16 -10.09 3.38
CA GLY A 60 3.95 -9.46 4.68
C GLY A 60 4.84 -8.24 4.97
N MET A 61 5.66 -7.82 4.00
CA MET A 61 6.60 -6.71 4.21
C MET A 61 5.88 -5.38 4.43
N THR A 62 4.77 -5.10 3.75
CA THR A 62 4.02 -3.84 3.92
C THR A 62 3.47 -3.73 5.34
N PHE A 63 2.87 -4.81 5.84
CA PHE A 63 2.29 -4.83 7.17
C PHE A 63 3.37 -4.72 8.26
N MET A 64 4.49 -5.42 8.07
CA MET A 64 5.65 -5.30 8.94
C MET A 64 6.15 -3.85 9.01
N ARG A 65 6.31 -3.17 7.87
CA ARG A 65 6.71 -1.75 7.82
C ARG A 65 5.71 -0.83 8.52
N LEU A 66 4.41 -1.04 8.29
CA LEU A 66 3.36 -0.21 8.87
C LEU A 66 3.32 -0.35 10.41
N SER A 67 3.54 -1.57 10.93
CA SER A 67 3.45 -1.90 12.36
C SER A 67 4.39 -1.09 13.25
N TYR A 68 5.53 -0.63 12.72
CA TYR A 68 6.47 0.20 13.48
C TYR A 68 5.95 1.60 13.82
N THR A 69 4.98 2.10 13.05
CA THR A 69 4.61 3.52 13.11
C THR A 69 3.11 3.76 13.18
N TYR A 70 2.29 2.72 13.00
CA TYR A 70 0.85 2.88 12.88
C TYR A 70 0.09 1.68 13.42
N ASP A 71 -0.81 1.95 14.36
CA ASP A 71 -1.72 0.95 14.93
C ASP A 71 -3.03 0.94 14.15
N ILE A 72 -3.34 -0.19 13.49
CA ILE A 72 -4.55 -0.35 12.66
C ILE A 72 -5.77 -0.73 13.52
N ASN A 73 -5.60 -1.10 14.79
CA ASN A 73 -6.64 -1.71 15.63
C ASN A 73 -7.84 -0.79 15.98
N SER A 74 -7.87 0.46 15.52
CA SER A 74 -9.03 1.32 15.72
C SER A 74 -10.05 1.16 14.58
N PRO A 75 -11.37 1.15 14.86
CA PRO A 75 -12.40 0.88 13.84
C PRO A 75 -12.33 1.80 12.61
N THR A 76 -11.93 3.07 12.80
CA THR A 76 -11.77 4.02 11.70
C THR A 76 -10.59 3.65 10.80
N ARG A 77 -9.47 3.20 11.38
CA ARG A 77 -8.25 2.87 10.66
C ARG A 77 -8.39 1.54 9.93
N GLU A 78 -9.03 0.57 10.56
CA GLU A 78 -9.41 -0.69 9.92
C GLU A 78 -10.33 -0.44 8.72
N LYS A 79 -11.36 0.40 8.87
CA LYS A 79 -12.24 0.77 7.75
C LYS A 79 -11.47 1.40 6.59
N ILE A 80 -10.53 2.30 6.88
CA ILE A 80 -9.66 2.90 5.87
C ILE A 80 -8.82 1.84 5.16
N PHE A 81 -8.17 0.96 5.93
CA PHE A 81 -7.32 -0.11 5.42
C PHE A 81 -8.12 -1.02 4.47
N THR A 82 -9.27 -1.51 4.93
CA THR A 82 -10.19 -2.33 4.13
C THR A 82 -10.69 -1.60 2.88
N THR A 83 -10.92 -0.28 2.97
CA THR A 83 -11.31 0.53 1.80
C THR A 83 -10.18 0.57 0.77
N ILE A 84 -8.93 0.76 1.20
CA ILE A 84 -7.76 0.76 0.31
C ILE A 84 -7.61 -0.61 -0.36
N LEU A 85 -7.73 -1.70 0.39
CA LEU A 85 -7.65 -3.06 -0.16
C LEU A 85 -8.71 -3.30 -1.25
N ASN A 86 -9.98 -3.00 -0.94
CA ASN A 86 -11.10 -3.19 -1.85
C ASN A 86 -10.97 -2.36 -3.14
N GLN A 87 -10.48 -1.12 -3.05
CA GLN A 87 -10.27 -0.25 -4.21
C GLN A 87 -9.16 -0.75 -5.14
N ASN A 88 -8.19 -1.49 -4.62
CA ASN A 88 -7.06 -2.00 -5.40
C ASN A 88 -7.16 -3.49 -5.70
N SER A 89 -8.30 -4.13 -5.37
CA SER A 89 -8.53 -5.58 -5.53
C SER A 89 -7.45 -6.43 -4.85
N VAL A 90 -6.91 -5.96 -3.72
CA VAL A 90 -5.88 -6.65 -2.92
C VAL A 90 -6.54 -7.43 -1.81
N ILE A 91 -6.09 -8.67 -1.63
CA ILE A 91 -6.51 -9.54 -0.54
C ILE A 91 -5.46 -9.45 0.56
N ASN A 92 -5.91 -9.43 1.81
CA ASN A 92 -5.06 -9.59 2.98
C ASN A 92 -5.39 -10.93 3.64
N GLU A 93 -4.39 -11.80 3.79
CA GLU A 93 -4.50 -13.08 4.48
C GLU A 93 -3.35 -13.14 5.50
N ASP A 94 -3.70 -13.12 6.78
CA ASP A 94 -2.74 -13.15 7.90
C ASP A 94 -1.59 -12.12 7.79
N GLY A 95 -1.88 -10.94 7.25
CA GLY A 95 -0.91 -9.85 7.08
C GLY A 95 -0.11 -9.91 5.78
N ASN A 96 -0.30 -10.94 4.96
CA ASN A 96 0.27 -11.03 3.61
C ASN A 96 -0.70 -10.44 2.60
N LEU A 97 -0.25 -9.40 1.89
CA LEU A 97 -1.03 -8.75 0.84
C LEU A 97 -0.76 -9.42 -0.49
N TYR A 98 -1.80 -9.74 -1.25
CA TYR A 98 -1.63 -10.32 -2.57
C TYR A 98 -2.76 -10.04 -3.57
N ILE A 99 -2.45 -10.23 -4.84
CA ILE A 99 -3.40 -10.28 -5.96
C ILE A 99 -3.11 -11.54 -6.79
N ASP A 100 -4.15 -12.31 -7.09
CA ASP A 100 -4.08 -13.39 -8.07
C ASP A 100 -4.52 -12.89 -9.45
N THR A 101 -3.60 -12.88 -10.41
CA THR A 101 -3.78 -12.31 -11.75
C THR A 101 -3.56 -13.33 -12.85
N SER A 102 -4.23 -13.14 -13.99
CA SER A 102 -3.88 -13.83 -15.23
C SER A 102 -2.60 -13.22 -15.83
N PRO A 103 -1.82 -13.97 -16.63
CA PRO A 103 -0.60 -13.47 -17.27
C PRO A 103 -0.80 -12.21 -18.11
N GLU A 104 -1.94 -12.09 -18.78
CA GLU A 104 -2.31 -10.96 -19.65
C GLU A 104 -2.39 -9.62 -18.89
N PHE A 105 -2.80 -9.64 -17.62
CA PHE A 105 -3.02 -8.45 -16.80
C PHE A 105 -1.89 -8.21 -15.80
N ILE A 106 -0.77 -8.94 -15.91
CA ILE A 106 0.28 -8.93 -14.89
C ILE A 106 0.87 -7.55 -14.66
N TYR A 107 1.13 -6.79 -15.73
CA TYR A 107 1.68 -5.44 -15.62
C TYR A 107 0.73 -4.50 -14.88
N GLN A 108 -0.54 -4.47 -15.32
CA GLN A 108 -1.55 -3.62 -14.71
C GLN A 108 -1.75 -3.93 -13.22
N ASN A 109 -1.91 -5.22 -12.89
CA ASN A 109 -2.17 -5.66 -11.53
C ASN A 109 -0.93 -5.51 -10.63
N LEU A 110 0.27 -5.64 -11.18
CA LEU A 110 1.51 -5.32 -10.47
C LEU A 110 1.60 -3.83 -10.12
N MET A 111 1.30 -2.95 -11.07
CA MET A 111 1.28 -1.50 -10.80
C MET A 111 0.20 -1.13 -9.78
N GLN A 112 -0.99 -1.73 -9.87
CA GLN A 112 -2.06 -1.53 -8.90
C GLN A 112 -1.68 -2.04 -7.50
N PHE A 113 -0.98 -3.17 -7.43
CA PHE A 113 -0.45 -3.71 -6.19
C PHE A 113 0.57 -2.77 -5.53
N VAL A 114 1.50 -2.21 -6.31
CA VAL A 114 2.48 -1.22 -5.84
C VAL A 114 1.79 0.04 -5.32
N VAL A 115 0.79 0.56 -6.03
CA VAL A 115 -0.01 1.72 -5.57
C VAL A 115 -0.74 1.42 -4.27
N CYS A 116 -1.25 0.19 -4.09
CA CYS A 116 -1.89 -0.23 -2.85
C CYS A 116 -0.92 -0.19 -1.66
N GLN A 117 0.28 -0.77 -1.82
CA GLN A 117 1.31 -0.78 -0.78
C GLN A 117 1.70 0.65 -0.35
N GLN A 118 1.91 1.54 -1.33
CA GLN A 118 2.20 2.95 -1.05
C GLN A 118 1.07 3.63 -0.27
N LYS A 119 -0.20 3.43 -0.67
CA LYS A 119 -1.36 3.98 0.07
C LYS A 119 -1.41 3.48 1.51
N ILE A 120 -1.15 2.20 1.74
CA ILE A 120 -1.13 1.58 3.06
C ILE A 120 -0.03 2.18 3.93
N CYS A 121 1.21 2.26 3.41
CA CYS A 121 2.32 2.89 4.13
C CYS A 121 2.06 4.37 4.47
N ASN A 122 1.29 5.06 3.61
CA ASN A 122 0.96 6.47 3.78
C ASN A 122 -0.18 6.73 4.77
N MET A 123 -0.88 5.70 5.28
CA MET A 123 -1.92 5.85 6.30
C MET A 123 -1.41 6.56 7.57
N ARG A 124 -0.10 6.43 7.87
CA ARG A 124 0.56 7.18 8.97
C ARG A 124 0.40 8.68 8.86
N LEU A 125 0.44 9.24 7.64
CA LEU A 125 0.35 10.69 7.44
C LEU A 125 -1.04 11.23 7.82
N TRP A 126 -2.08 10.43 7.66
CA TRP A 126 -3.46 10.84 7.94
C TRP A 126 -3.71 11.06 9.44
N GLN A 127 -2.92 10.40 10.30
CA GLN A 127 -2.95 10.67 11.75
C GLN A 127 -2.52 12.10 12.08
N LYS A 128 -1.47 12.62 11.41
CA LYS A 128 -0.97 13.99 11.66
C LYS A 128 -1.98 15.04 11.24
N GLU A 129 -2.65 14.85 10.10
CA GLU A 129 -3.69 15.77 9.62
C GLU A 129 -4.94 15.76 10.51
N THR A 130 -5.33 14.58 11.01
CA THR A 130 -6.46 14.45 11.94
C THR A 130 -6.15 15.17 13.26
N VAL A 131 -4.95 15.02 13.82
CA VAL A 131 -4.53 15.74 15.04
C VAL A 131 -4.49 17.25 14.80
N ARG A 132 -3.97 17.71 13.66
CA ARG A 132 -3.94 19.14 13.31
C ARG A 132 -5.34 19.74 13.18
N SER A 133 -6.27 19.03 12.53
CA SER A 133 -7.66 19.50 12.39
C SER A 133 -8.42 19.49 13.72
N LEU A 134 -8.22 18.48 14.56
CA LEU A 134 -8.76 18.45 15.94
C LEU A 134 -8.21 19.58 16.78
N PHE A 135 -6.91 19.86 16.71
CA PHE A 135 -6.29 20.98 17.39
C PHE A 135 -6.92 22.31 16.95
N LEU A 136 -7.02 22.57 15.63
CA LEU A 136 -7.65 23.80 15.12
C LEU A 136 -9.12 23.93 15.52
N LYS A 137 -9.86 22.82 15.54
CA LYS A 137 -11.26 22.79 15.99
C LYS A 137 -11.38 23.13 17.47
N ASN A 138 -10.56 22.51 18.32
CA ASN A 138 -10.54 22.76 19.75
C ASN A 138 -10.06 24.19 20.06
N TRP A 139 -9.07 24.68 19.33
CA TRP A 139 -8.58 26.05 19.42
C TRP A 139 -9.68 27.08 19.15
N LYS A 140 -10.47 26.89 18.08
CA LYS A 140 -11.65 27.74 17.79
C LYS A 140 -12.71 27.67 18.89
N LEU A 141 -12.97 26.48 19.44
CA LEU A 141 -13.91 26.30 20.55
C LEU A 141 -13.47 27.01 21.83
N LEU A 142 -12.16 27.03 22.12
CA LEU A 142 -11.58 27.74 23.27
C LEU A 142 -11.60 29.26 23.11
N LEU A 143 -11.37 29.77 21.90
CA LEU A 143 -11.35 31.22 21.64
C LEU A 143 -12.74 31.84 21.49
N ASN A 144 -13.74 31.10 21.00
CA ASN A 144 -15.10 31.61 20.82
C ASN A 144 -15.71 32.27 22.08
N PRO A 145 -15.62 31.68 23.29
CA PRO A 145 -16.11 32.32 24.50
C PRO A 145 -15.23 33.49 24.98
N ILE A 146 -13.97 33.56 24.57
CA ILE A 146 -13.01 34.61 24.99
C ILE A 146 -13.12 35.85 24.09
N PHE A 147 -13.33 35.67 22.78
CA PHE A 147 -13.26 36.74 21.78
C PHE A 147 -14.61 37.07 21.08
N GLY A 148 -15.70 36.40 21.45
CA GLY A 148 -17.08 36.77 21.08
C GLY A 148 -17.30 37.09 19.59
N CYS A 149 -17.49 36.06 18.75
CA CYS A 149 -18.07 36.02 17.38
C CYS A 149 -17.85 37.12 16.31
N SER A 150 -17.30 38.31 16.57
CA SER A 150 -17.28 39.41 15.59
C SER A 150 -15.91 39.66 14.92
N ASN A 151 -14.79 39.16 15.46
CA ASN A 151 -13.45 39.55 14.98
C ASN A 151 -12.60 38.44 14.31
N LEU A 152 -13.11 37.23 14.11
CA LEU A 152 -12.30 36.11 13.57
C LEU A 152 -12.33 35.96 12.04
N LYS A 153 -12.91 36.90 11.27
CA LYS A 153 -13.00 36.78 9.80
C LYS A 153 -11.73 37.16 9.04
N ASN A 154 -10.70 37.72 9.69
CA ASN A 154 -9.51 38.25 9.02
C ASN A 154 -8.16 37.70 9.54
N LEU A 155 -8.13 36.46 10.06
CA LEU A 155 -6.90 35.77 10.47
C LEU A 155 -6.81 34.38 9.83
#